data_AF-A0AA86VXC9-F1
#
_entry.id   AF-A0AA86VXC9-F1
#
_cell.length_a   1.000
_cell.length_b   1.000
_cell.length_c   1.000
_cell.angle_alpha   90.00
_cell.angle_beta   90.00
_cell.angle_gamma   90.00
#
_symmetry.space_group_name_H-M   'P 1'
#
loop_
_entity.id
_entity.type
_entity.pdbx_description
1 polymer ?
#
loop_
_entity_poly.entity_id
_entity_poly.type
_entity_poly.pdbx_seq_one_letter_code
_entity_poly.pdbx_strand_id
1 'polypeptide(L)'
;MFEWLNLNCTGGDSGTEPYLASHYQLLAHASICSSLQEKISEISKRNHRHNISVFRYTPYSNHKVDKDAANRALDFMYGWFMEPLTSGKYPESMISLVGERLPKFSEEEARLVTGSYDFIGLNYYTTAYAANAPKTRPNYDSDSNVKTSLKVKG
;
A
#
# COMPACT_ATOMS: atom_id res chain seq x y z
N MET A 1 -0.29 7.87 -26.00
CA MET A 1 -1.39 7.54 -25.08
C MET A 1 -2.35 6.66 -25.86
N PHE A 2 -2.73 5.49 -25.33
CA PHE A 2 -3.47 4.48 -26.11
C PHE A 2 -4.95 4.84 -26.27
N GLU A 3 -5.49 4.57 -27.46
CA GLU A 3 -6.85 4.96 -27.91
C GLU A 3 -8.00 4.32 -27.12
N TRP A 4 -7.75 3.19 -26.45
CA TRP A 4 -8.75 2.47 -25.63
C TRP A 4 -8.82 2.96 -24.18
N LEU A 5 -7.85 3.76 -23.73
CA LEU A 5 -7.84 4.31 -22.39
C LEU A 5 -8.72 5.57 -22.38
N ASN A 6 -10.04 5.37 -22.31
CA ASN A 6 -10.99 6.46 -22.24
C ASN A 6 -10.87 7.13 -20.86
N LEU A 7 -10.11 8.23 -20.79
CA LEU A 7 -9.86 9.01 -19.56
C LEU A 7 -11.12 9.77 -19.06
N ASN A 8 -12.27 9.53 -19.67
CA ASN A 8 -13.53 10.18 -19.36
C ASN A 8 -14.23 9.45 -18.22
N CYS A 9 -13.60 9.43 -17.03
CA CYS A 9 -14.26 8.99 -15.81
C CYS A 9 -15.50 9.88 -15.58
N THR A 10 -16.68 9.26 -15.50
CA THR A 10 -17.95 9.98 -15.30
C THR A 10 -18.21 10.35 -13.84
N GLY A 11 -17.37 9.86 -12.92
CA GLY A 11 -17.40 10.15 -11.49
C GLY A 11 -16.20 9.54 -10.76
N GLY A 12 -16.14 9.78 -9.46
CA GLY A 12 -15.12 9.26 -8.55
C GLY A 12 -14.17 10.32 -8.02
N ASP A 13 -13.32 9.92 -7.07
CA ASP A 13 -12.34 10.79 -6.41
C ASP A 13 -11.02 10.03 -6.21
N SER A 14 -10.04 10.29 -7.08
CA SER A 14 -8.69 9.71 -7.01
C SER A 14 -7.91 10.11 -5.75
N GLY A 15 -8.37 11.11 -5.00
CA GLY A 15 -7.82 11.48 -3.70
C GLY A 15 -8.41 10.67 -2.54
N THR A 16 -9.55 10.00 -2.70
CA THR A 16 -10.25 9.37 -1.56
C THR A 16 -10.55 7.90 -1.78
N GLU A 17 -11.12 7.56 -2.94
CA GLU A 17 -11.61 6.22 -3.24
C GLU A 17 -10.53 5.13 -3.19
N PRO A 18 -9.27 5.35 -3.64
CA PRO A 18 -8.23 4.35 -3.51
C PRO A 18 -7.97 3.93 -2.06
N TYR A 19 -7.98 4.88 -1.11
CA TYR A 19 -7.79 4.59 0.31
C TYR A 19 -8.94 3.80 0.90
N LEU A 20 -10.17 4.13 0.51
CA LEU A 20 -11.35 3.41 0.93
C LEU A 20 -11.38 1.97 0.38
N ALA A 21 -11.08 1.81 -0.91
CA ALA A 21 -11.02 0.51 -1.56
C ALA A 21 -9.96 -0.40 -0.92
N SER A 22 -8.74 0.12 -0.71
CA SER A 22 -7.67 -0.62 -0.04
C SER A 22 -8.00 -0.99 1.40
N HIS A 23 -8.70 -0.11 2.14
CA HIS A 23 -9.12 -0.38 3.50
C HIS A 23 -10.09 -1.57 3.57
N TYR A 24 -11.15 -1.55 2.76
CA TYR A 24 -12.09 -2.67 2.72
C TYR A 24 -11.48 -3.95 2.15
N GLN A 25 -10.50 -3.84 1.24
CA GLN A 25 -9.75 -5.00 0.78
C GLN A 25 -8.98 -5.68 1.92
N LEU A 26 -8.35 -4.91 2.82
CA LEU A 26 -7.69 -5.44 4.02
C LEU A 26 -8.68 -6.11 4.98
N LEU A 27 -9.82 -5.47 5.24
CA LEU A 27 -10.87 -6.02 6.12
C LEU A 27 -11.47 -7.31 5.57
N ALA A 28 -11.78 -7.34 4.27
CA ALA A 28 -12.32 -8.52 3.60
C ALA A 28 -11.32 -9.68 3.62
N HIS A 29 -10.04 -9.39 3.33
CA HIS A 29 -8.95 -10.35 3.42
C HIS A 29 -8.85 -10.95 4.83
N ALA A 30 -8.79 -10.09 5.85
CA ALA A 30 -8.66 -10.52 7.24
C ALA A 30 -9.88 -11.33 7.73
N SER A 31 -11.09 -10.93 7.34
CA SER A 31 -12.33 -11.65 7.68
C SER A 31 -12.35 -13.06 7.09
N ILE A 32 -11.90 -13.23 5.85
CA ILE A 32 -11.78 -14.54 5.20
C ILE A 32 -10.71 -15.39 5.90
N CYS A 33 -9.55 -14.80 6.23
CA CYS A 33 -8.51 -15.50 6.97
C CYS A 33 -9.00 -16.00 8.33
N SER A 34 -9.67 -15.16 9.12
CA SER A 34 -10.24 -15.54 10.41
C SER A 34 -11.29 -16.65 10.27
N SER A 35 -12.23 -16.49 9.33
CA SER A 35 -13.29 -17.48 9.08
C SER A 35 -12.74 -18.84 8.61
N LEU A 36 -11.67 -18.83 7.82
CA LEU A 36 -10.99 -20.06 7.39
C LEU A 36 -10.21 -20.70 8.54
N GLN A 37 -9.53 -19.89 9.37
CA GLN A 37 -8.82 -20.38 10.54
C GLN A 37 -9.76 -21.10 11.51
N GLU A 38 -10.92 -20.51 11.81
CA GLU A 38 -11.95 -21.15 12.65
C GLU A 38 -12.37 -22.50 12.08
N LYS A 39 -12.75 -22.55 10.80
CA LYS A 39 -13.20 -23.79 10.12
C LYS A 39 -12.12 -24.85 9.96
N ILE A 40 -10.85 -24.46 9.77
CA ILE A 40 -9.73 -25.37 9.54
C ILE A 40 -9.11 -25.85 10.86
N SER A 41 -9.21 -25.06 11.93
CA SER A 41 -8.79 -25.46 13.28
C SER A 41 -9.51 -26.73 13.76
N GLU A 42 -10.70 -27.03 13.22
CA GLU A 42 -11.43 -28.27 13.48
C GLU A 42 -10.92 -29.50 12.68
N ILE A 43 -10.13 -29.32 11.60
CA ILE A 43 -9.88 -30.39 10.60
C ILE A 43 -8.40 -30.76 10.40
N SER A 44 -7.43 -29.85 10.53
CA SER A 44 -5.95 -30.08 10.66
C SER A 44 -5.12 -28.95 10.04
N LYS A 45 -3.90 -28.77 10.58
CA LYS A 45 -2.87 -27.76 10.26
C LYS A 45 -2.55 -27.65 8.75
N ARG A 46 -3.12 -26.65 8.05
CA ARG A 46 -2.66 -26.23 6.70
C ARG A 46 -2.44 -24.72 6.64
N ASN A 47 -1.38 -24.31 5.92
CA ASN A 47 -0.91 -22.93 5.79
C ASN A 47 -1.69 -22.14 4.71
N HIS A 48 -2.06 -20.90 5.02
CA HIS A 48 -2.81 -19.94 4.20
C HIS A 48 -1.91 -19.10 3.28
N ARG A 49 -2.49 -18.46 2.25
CA ARG A 49 -1.75 -17.78 1.17
C ARG A 49 -2.13 -16.30 1.05
N HIS A 50 -1.15 -15.40 1.14
CA HIS A 50 -1.32 -13.99 0.77
C HIS A 50 -0.20 -13.57 -0.19
N ASN A 51 -0.55 -12.85 -1.26
CA ASN A 51 0.40 -12.40 -2.30
C ASN A 51 0.36 -10.86 -2.38
N ILE A 52 1.51 -10.22 -2.22
CA ILE A 52 1.70 -8.78 -2.29
C ILE A 52 2.68 -8.48 -3.41
N SER A 53 2.33 -7.54 -4.28
CA SER A 53 3.26 -7.05 -5.29
C SER A 53 4.20 -6.02 -4.68
N VAL A 54 5.50 -6.16 -4.94
CA VAL A 54 6.55 -5.32 -4.33
C VAL A 54 7.49 -4.78 -5.38
N PHE A 55 7.56 -3.45 -5.46
CA PHE A 55 8.65 -2.72 -6.09
C PHE A 55 9.73 -2.37 -5.07
N ARG A 56 11.00 -2.42 -5.50
CA ARG A 56 12.10 -1.80 -4.76
C ARG A 56 12.24 -0.35 -5.23
N TYR A 57 12.47 0.57 -4.29
CA TYR A 57 12.79 1.96 -4.60
C TYR A 57 14.23 2.28 -4.18
N THR A 58 14.97 2.90 -5.09
CA THR A 58 16.34 3.40 -4.86
C THR A 58 16.30 4.93 -4.81
N PRO A 59 16.99 5.59 -3.86
CA PRO A 59 17.07 7.05 -3.86
C PRO A 59 17.65 7.58 -5.18
N TYR A 60 17.06 8.65 -5.73
CA TYR A 60 17.54 9.26 -6.97
C TYR A 60 18.92 9.92 -6.83
N SER A 61 19.24 10.42 -5.63
CA SER A 61 20.53 10.99 -5.30
C SER A 61 20.93 10.67 -3.86
N ASN A 62 22.15 11.04 -3.47
CA ASN A 62 22.64 10.90 -2.09
C ASN A 62 22.08 11.96 -1.13
N HIS A 63 21.30 12.92 -1.61
CA HIS A 63 20.67 13.93 -0.75
C HIS A 63 19.62 13.29 0.16
N LYS A 64 19.55 13.75 1.42
CA LYS A 64 18.62 13.22 2.43
C LYS A 64 17.17 13.21 1.94
N VAL A 65 16.74 14.26 1.25
CA VAL A 65 15.37 14.39 0.73
C VAL A 65 14.98 13.25 -0.23
N ASP A 66 15.91 12.75 -1.05
CA ASP A 66 15.65 11.66 -1.98
C ASP A 66 15.74 10.29 -1.30
N LYS A 67 16.52 10.17 -0.22
CA LYS A 67 16.49 8.98 0.65
C LYS A 67 15.16 8.86 1.37
N ASP A 68 14.69 9.97 1.94
CA ASP A 68 13.37 10.03 2.58
C ASP A 68 12.25 9.78 1.57
N ALA A 69 12.39 10.29 0.32
CA ALA A 69 11.45 10.00 -0.76
C ALA A 69 11.41 8.50 -1.13
N ALA A 70 12.55 7.81 -1.16
CA ALA A 70 12.58 6.37 -1.41
C ALA A 70 11.84 5.57 -0.33
N ASN A 71 11.97 5.97 0.94
CA ASN A 71 11.22 5.36 2.04
C ASN A 71 9.70 5.61 1.89
N ARG A 72 9.29 6.85 1.60
CA ARG A 72 7.88 7.16 1.35
C ARG A 72 7.31 6.38 0.16
N ALA A 73 8.09 6.20 -0.90
CA ALA A 73 7.69 5.39 -2.05
C ALA A 73 7.45 3.93 -1.66
N LEU A 74 8.30 3.38 -0.79
CA LEU A 74 8.15 2.03 -0.27
C LEU A 74 6.91 1.92 0.64
N ASP A 75 6.67 2.89 1.51
CA ASP A 75 5.49 2.92 2.37
C ASP A 75 4.20 2.95 1.55
N PHE A 76 4.11 3.84 0.55
CA PHE A 76 2.93 3.98 -0.31
C PHE A 76 2.70 2.84 -1.30
N MET A 77 3.62 1.88 -1.39
CA MET A 77 3.50 0.75 -2.33
C MET A 77 3.43 -0.59 -1.60
N TYR A 78 4.34 -0.85 -0.66
CA TYR A 78 4.39 -2.07 0.14
C TYR A 78 3.80 -1.87 1.53
N GLY A 79 4.22 -0.81 2.22
CA GLY A 79 3.80 -0.53 3.60
C GLY A 79 2.30 -0.32 3.75
N TRP A 80 1.62 0.20 2.72
CA TRP A 80 0.19 0.45 2.70
C TRP A 80 -0.63 -0.81 3.04
N PHE A 81 -0.17 -1.98 2.59
CA PHE A 81 -0.81 -3.26 2.93
C PHE A 81 -0.06 -4.00 4.04
N MET A 82 1.27 -3.99 4.03
CA MET A 82 2.02 -4.81 4.98
C MET A 82 2.04 -4.28 6.40
N GLU A 83 2.08 -2.96 6.61
CA GLU A 83 2.07 -2.41 7.97
C GLU A 83 0.74 -2.72 8.68
N PRO A 84 -0.44 -2.60 8.04
CA PRO A 84 -1.68 -3.07 8.65
C PRO A 84 -1.67 -4.55 9.02
N LEU A 85 -1.11 -5.39 8.14
CA LEU A 85 -1.02 -6.83 8.39
C LEU A 85 -0.08 -7.15 9.57
N THR A 86 0.97 -6.37 9.81
CA THR A 86 1.94 -6.64 10.89
C THR A 86 1.61 -5.96 12.21
N SER A 87 1.02 -4.77 12.18
CA SER A 87 0.81 -3.93 13.37
C SER A 87 -0.61 -3.39 13.54
N GLY A 88 -1.52 -3.65 12.59
CA GLY A 88 -2.89 -3.14 12.61
C GLY A 88 -3.00 -1.65 12.31
N LYS A 89 -1.92 -1.02 11.81
CA LYS A 89 -1.83 0.42 11.54
C LYS A 89 -1.28 0.67 10.15
N TYR A 90 -1.64 1.81 9.56
CA TYR A 90 -0.97 2.28 8.35
C TYR A 90 0.41 2.89 8.67
N PRO A 91 1.33 2.97 7.69
CA PRO A 91 2.61 3.65 7.88
C PRO A 91 2.44 5.11 8.32
N GLU A 92 3.30 5.58 9.23
CA GLU A 92 3.29 6.96 9.74
C GLU A 92 3.39 8.01 8.61
N SER A 93 4.17 7.72 7.57
CA SER A 93 4.28 8.61 6.41
C SER A 93 2.93 8.78 5.68
N MET A 94 2.14 7.71 5.56
CA MET A 94 0.81 7.76 4.97
C MET A 94 -0.16 8.53 5.87
N ILE A 95 -0.16 8.24 7.17
CA ILE A 95 -1.01 8.96 8.15
C ILE A 95 -0.73 10.47 8.08
N SER A 96 0.54 10.87 8.06
CA SER A 96 0.93 12.29 8.00
C SER A 96 0.59 12.97 6.68
N LEU A 97 0.70 12.28 5.55
CA LEU A 97 0.56 12.89 4.22
C LEU A 97 -0.87 12.85 3.68
N VAL A 98 -1.58 11.75 3.91
CA VAL A 98 -2.95 11.54 3.45
C VAL A 98 -3.95 12.19 4.40
N GLY A 99 -3.69 12.08 5.71
CA GLY A 99 -4.52 12.69 6.76
C GLY A 99 -5.91 12.05 6.84
N GLU A 100 -6.95 12.89 6.94
CA GLU A 100 -8.33 12.45 7.17
C GLU A 100 -8.92 11.58 6.05
N ARG A 101 -8.34 11.61 4.84
CA ARG A 101 -8.76 10.75 3.72
C ARG A 101 -8.34 9.30 3.91
N LEU A 102 -7.39 9.02 4.81
CA LEU A 102 -6.97 7.67 5.16
C LEU A 102 -7.92 7.13 6.24
N PRO A 103 -8.67 6.03 5.97
CA PRO A 103 -9.52 5.43 6.97
C PRO A 103 -8.73 4.99 8.21
N LYS A 104 -9.42 4.89 9.35
CA LYS A 104 -8.84 4.41 10.61
C LYS A 104 -9.44 3.07 10.95
N PHE A 105 -8.61 2.10 11.28
CA PHE A 105 -9.08 0.87 11.91
C PHE A 105 -9.58 1.17 13.32
N SER A 106 -10.75 0.64 13.65
CA SER A 106 -11.15 0.43 15.03
C SER A 106 -10.23 -0.58 15.71
N GLU A 107 -10.29 -0.68 17.04
CA GLU A 107 -9.49 -1.67 17.78
C GLU A 107 -9.80 -3.10 17.34
N GLU A 108 -11.07 -3.42 17.06
CA GLU A 108 -11.47 -4.74 16.60
C GLU A 108 -10.93 -5.04 15.19
N GLU A 109 -11.06 -4.09 14.27
CA GLU A 109 -10.54 -4.24 12.91
C GLU A 109 -9.01 -4.36 12.89
N ALA A 110 -8.31 -3.54 13.68
CA ALA A 110 -6.85 -3.61 13.78
C ALA A 110 -6.40 -4.98 14.28
N ARG A 111 -7.10 -5.53 15.28
CA ARG A 111 -6.83 -6.87 15.82
C ARG A 111 -7.16 -7.97 14.81
N LEU A 112 -8.21 -7.82 14.03
CA LEU A 112 -8.60 -8.76 12.97
C LEU A 112 -7.56 -8.79 11.84
N VAL A 113 -7.06 -7.62 11.40
CA VAL A 113 -6.10 -7.51 10.31
C VAL A 113 -4.68 -7.92 10.73
N THR A 114 -4.31 -7.68 11.99
CA THR A 114 -2.97 -8.03 12.50
C THR A 114 -2.76 -9.55 12.46
N GLY A 115 -1.71 -9.98 11.78
CA GLY A 115 -1.35 -11.39 11.65
C GLY A 115 -2.27 -12.19 10.72
N SER A 116 -3.11 -11.53 9.91
CA SER A 116 -4.01 -12.22 8.97
C SER A 116 -3.27 -12.75 7.72
N TYR A 117 -2.14 -13.45 7.90
CA TYR A 117 -1.35 -14.08 6.84
C TYR A 117 -0.43 -15.16 7.43
N ASP A 118 -0.13 -16.22 6.67
CA ASP A 118 0.86 -17.24 7.06
C ASP A 118 2.17 -17.14 6.26
N PHE A 119 2.10 -16.65 5.02
CA PHE A 119 3.26 -16.30 4.21
C PHE A 119 2.94 -15.09 3.33
N ILE A 120 4.00 -14.43 2.86
CA ILE A 120 3.91 -13.32 1.93
C ILE A 120 4.57 -13.73 0.61
N GLY A 121 3.78 -13.83 -0.46
CA GLY A 121 4.30 -13.87 -1.81
C GLY A 121 4.72 -12.47 -2.25
N LEU A 122 5.93 -12.29 -2.77
CA LEU A 122 6.43 -11.01 -3.25
C LEU A 122 6.50 -11.02 -4.78
N ASN A 123 5.68 -10.24 -5.47
CA ASN A 123 5.83 -10.07 -6.92
C ASN A 123 6.82 -8.95 -7.20
N TYR A 124 8.04 -9.31 -7.60
CA TYR A 124 9.11 -8.37 -7.91
C TYR A 124 9.44 -8.37 -9.40
N TYR A 125 9.37 -7.20 -10.04
CA TYR A 125 9.63 -7.06 -11.48
C TYR A 125 10.81 -6.14 -11.78
N THR A 126 10.95 -5.02 -11.05
CA THR A 126 11.97 -4.01 -11.33
C THR A 126 12.23 -3.13 -10.10
N THR A 127 13.25 -2.29 -10.21
CA THR A 127 13.56 -1.22 -9.27
C THR A 127 13.33 0.14 -9.94
N ALA A 128 12.73 1.09 -9.21
CA ALA A 128 12.57 2.47 -9.64
C ALA A 128 13.41 3.42 -8.78
N TYR A 129 13.88 4.52 -9.36
CA TYR A 129 14.46 5.63 -8.62
C TYR A 129 13.36 6.53 -8.06
N ALA A 130 13.53 7.02 -6.84
CA ALA A 130 12.61 7.91 -6.16
C ALA A 130 13.28 9.26 -5.85
N ALA A 131 12.68 10.34 -6.32
CA ALA A 131 13.10 11.71 -6.02
C ALA A 131 12.00 12.44 -5.25
N ASN A 132 12.39 13.35 -4.36
CA ASN A 132 11.44 14.20 -3.64
C ASN A 132 10.66 15.09 -4.62
N ALA A 133 9.34 15.14 -4.45
CA ALA A 133 8.45 15.98 -5.25
C ALA A 133 7.67 16.97 -4.34
N PRO A 134 7.25 18.13 -4.88
CA PRO A 134 6.40 19.04 -4.13
C PRO A 134 5.00 18.44 -3.91
N LYS A 135 4.34 18.86 -2.83
CA LYS A 135 2.94 18.52 -2.56
C LYS A 135 2.03 19.10 -3.64
N THR A 136 1.14 18.27 -4.16
CA THR A 136 0.15 18.63 -5.16
C THR A 136 -1.26 18.54 -4.59
N ARG A 137 -2.27 18.68 -5.45
CA ARG A 137 -3.67 18.43 -5.07
C ARG A 137 -3.82 16.96 -4.63
N PRO A 138 -4.74 16.65 -3.69
CA PRO A 138 -4.99 15.28 -3.24
C PRO A 138 -5.18 14.32 -4.40
N ASN A 139 -4.32 13.32 -4.48
CA ASN A 139 -4.37 12.24 -5.47
C ASN A 139 -3.43 11.13 -5.02
N TYR A 140 -3.92 9.89 -5.01
CA TYR A 140 -3.17 8.74 -4.49
C TYR A 140 -1.79 8.56 -5.18
N ASP A 141 -1.65 8.89 -6.47
CA ASP A 141 -0.39 8.79 -7.22
C ASP A 141 0.67 9.79 -6.71
N SER A 142 0.22 10.94 -6.20
CA SER A 142 1.10 12.06 -5.84
C SER A 142 1.23 12.30 -4.35
N ASP A 143 0.35 11.74 -3.52
CA ASP A 143 0.28 11.99 -2.08
C ASP A 143 1.53 11.55 -1.32
N SER A 144 2.31 10.63 -1.91
CA SER A 144 3.62 10.23 -1.38
C SER A 144 4.67 11.35 -1.46
N ASN A 145 4.41 12.43 -2.23
CA ASN A 145 5.37 13.47 -2.57
C ASN A 145 6.65 12.88 -3.18
N VAL A 146 6.50 11.90 -4.08
CA VAL A 146 7.60 11.23 -4.79
C VAL A 146 7.39 11.28 -6.29
N LYS A 147 8.46 11.57 -7.03
CA LYS A 147 8.54 11.31 -8.47
C LYS A 147 9.40 10.09 -8.71
N THR A 148 8.86 9.11 -9.44
CA THR A 148 9.56 7.87 -9.76
C THR A 148 10.14 7.88 -11.18
N SER A 149 11.25 7.18 -11.40
CA SER A 149 11.88 7.02 -12.73
C SER A 149 12.53 5.65 -12.86
N LEU A 150 12.36 4.98 -14.00
CA LEU A 150 13.11 3.76 -14.33
C LEU A 150 14.51 4.03 -14.90
N LYS A 151 14.82 5.30 -15.22
CA LYS A 151 16.12 5.71 -15.77
C LYS A 151 16.95 6.44 -14.71
N VAL A 152 18.24 6.10 -14.63
CA VAL A 152 19.25 6.88 -13.91
C VAL A 152 19.49 8.17 -14.69
N LYS A 153 19.65 9.32 -14.03
CA LYS A 153 20.23 10.48 -14.71
C LYS A 153 21.68 10.12 -15.03
N GLY A 154 22.00 10.04 -16.33
CA GLY A 154 23.38 10.13 -16.79
C GLY A 154 23.95 11.52 -16.52
#